data_AF-W1VGT5-F1
#
_entry.id   AF-W1VGT5-F1
#
_cell.length_a   1.000
_cell.length_b   1.000
_cell.length_c   1.000
_cell.angle_alpha   90.00
_cell.angle_beta   90.00
_cell.angle_gamma   90.00
#
_symmetry.space_group_name_H-M   'P 1'
#
loop_
_entity.id
_entity.type
_entity.pdbx_description
1 polymer ?
#
loop_
_entity_poly.entity_id
_entity_poly.type
_entity_poly.pdbx_seq_one_letter_code
_entity_poly.pdbx_strand_id
1 'polypeptide(L)'
;MATDRKNPPRKPADHKDPQPRFSDVEGHELLKPFSKVKGSDQARLIARLQAMGVLEDSDEVDIDLDQAADLIDWVAERFAPDIEAFDRFTMGAGGMERALNLVVAYAGELGKDAR
;
A
#
# COMPACT_ATOMS: atom_id res chain seq x y z
N MET A 1 16.51 -54.27 17.22
CA MET A 1 16.15 -53.36 16.11
C MET A 1 14.96 -52.54 16.55
N ALA A 2 15.12 -51.22 16.65
CA ALA A 2 14.12 -50.16 16.49
C ALA A 2 14.77 -48.86 17.01
N THR A 3 15.18 -47.98 16.11
CA THR A 3 15.62 -46.62 16.47
C THR A 3 14.49 -45.66 16.17
N ASP A 4 13.91 -45.10 17.22
CA ASP A 4 12.97 -43.97 17.17
C ASP A 4 13.58 -42.80 16.40
N ARG A 5 13.10 -42.56 15.18
CA ARG A 5 13.38 -41.32 14.44
C ARG A 5 12.42 -40.26 14.94
N LYS A 6 12.87 -39.44 15.91
CA LYS A 6 12.20 -38.18 16.26
C LYS A 6 12.18 -37.28 15.02
N ASN A 7 10.99 -37.06 14.44
CA ASN A 7 10.78 -36.01 13.47
C ASN A 7 11.01 -34.65 14.17
N PRO A 8 11.78 -33.72 13.60
CA PRO A 8 11.84 -32.37 14.15
C PRO A 8 10.47 -31.69 14.00
N PRO A 9 10.09 -30.81 14.92
CA PRO A 9 8.86 -30.04 14.77
C PRO A 9 8.96 -29.19 13.49
N ARG A 10 7.98 -29.35 12.60
CA ARG A 10 7.80 -28.42 11.48
C ARG A 10 7.58 -27.03 12.09
N LYS A 11 8.51 -26.11 11.85
CA LYS A 11 8.25 -24.68 12.08
C LYS A 11 6.95 -24.33 11.36
N PRO A 12 6.04 -23.54 11.95
CA PRO A 12 4.96 -22.96 11.18
C PRO A 12 5.61 -22.18 10.04
N ALA A 13 5.21 -22.49 8.81
CA ALA A 13 5.63 -21.70 7.67
C ALA A 13 4.95 -20.33 7.83
N ASP A 14 5.72 -19.37 8.31
CA ASP A 14 5.37 -17.95 8.33
C ASP A 14 5.45 -17.46 6.88
N HIS A 15 4.51 -17.89 6.05
CA HIS A 15 4.35 -17.37 4.69
C HIS A 15 3.50 -16.11 4.77
N LYS A 16 4.05 -15.07 5.39
CA LYS A 16 3.76 -13.71 4.98
C LYS A 16 5.01 -13.25 4.27
N ASP A 17 5.01 -13.33 2.94
CA ASP A 17 6.06 -12.65 2.19
C ASP A 17 6.16 -11.22 2.73
N PRO A 18 7.36 -10.76 3.14
CA PRO A 18 7.50 -9.43 3.69
C PRO A 18 7.00 -8.46 2.62
N GLN A 19 5.97 -7.65 2.95
CA GLN A 19 5.55 -6.57 2.06
C GLN A 19 6.80 -5.81 1.62
N PRO A 20 6.98 -5.57 0.30
CA PRO A 20 8.14 -4.86 -0.20
C PRO A 20 8.27 -3.53 0.53
N ARG A 21 9.50 -3.10 0.78
CA ARG A 21 9.71 -1.80 1.42
C ARG A 21 9.17 -0.74 0.49
N PHE A 22 8.59 0.33 1.01
CA PHE A 22 8.10 1.42 0.14
C PHE A 22 9.17 1.98 -0.79
N SER A 23 10.45 1.96 -0.39
CA SER A 23 11.58 2.35 -1.25
C SER A 23 11.77 1.49 -2.51
N ASP A 24 11.19 0.30 -2.52
CA ASP A 24 11.29 -0.65 -3.63
C ASP A 24 10.09 -0.51 -4.60
N VAL A 25 9.13 0.36 -4.28
CA VAL A 25 7.96 0.65 -5.12
C VAL A 25 8.32 1.71 -6.15
N GLU A 26 7.95 1.46 -7.41
CA GLU A 26 8.14 2.41 -8.50
C GLU A 26 7.38 3.72 -8.20
N GLY A 27 8.04 4.87 -8.35
CA GLY A 27 7.45 6.17 -8.07
C GLY A 27 7.39 6.56 -6.59
N HIS A 28 8.05 5.82 -5.67
CA HIS A 28 8.07 6.15 -4.25
C HIS A 28 8.56 7.58 -3.94
N GLU A 29 9.46 8.10 -4.78
CA GLU A 29 10.00 9.47 -4.72
C GLU A 29 8.99 10.56 -5.10
N LEU A 30 7.88 10.19 -5.74
CA LEU A 30 6.82 11.11 -6.17
C LEU A 30 5.90 11.52 -5.01
N LEU A 31 6.02 10.88 -3.85
CA LEU A 31 5.27 11.24 -2.65
C LEU A 31 6.19 11.89 -1.60
N LYS A 32 5.63 12.81 -0.83
CA LYS A 32 6.36 13.50 0.24
C LYS A 32 6.91 12.50 1.27
N PRO A 33 8.09 12.75 1.87
CA PRO A 33 8.61 11.94 2.97
C PRO A 33 7.60 11.81 4.12
N PHE A 34 7.57 10.65 4.78
CA PHE A 34 6.65 10.37 5.89
C PHE A 34 6.69 11.42 7.01
N SER A 35 7.88 11.96 7.30
CA SER A 35 8.10 13.02 8.30
C SER A 35 7.39 14.35 7.99
N LYS A 36 6.90 14.53 6.76
CA LYS A 36 6.16 15.73 6.31
C LYS A 36 4.65 15.50 6.22
N VAL A 37 4.16 14.33 6.62
CA VAL A 37 2.73 14.00 6.59
C VAL A 37 2.09 14.37 7.92
N LYS A 38 1.00 15.15 7.89
CA LYS A 38 0.20 15.42 9.09
C LYS A 38 -0.56 14.16 9.50
N GLY A 39 -0.66 13.89 10.81
CA GLY A 39 -1.44 12.76 11.32
C GLY A 39 -2.90 12.76 10.86
N SER A 40 -3.52 13.93 10.66
CA SER A 40 -4.89 14.01 10.11
C SER A 40 -4.98 13.62 8.64
N ASP A 41 -3.92 13.81 7.85
CA ASP A 41 -3.88 13.34 6.46
C ASP A 41 -3.60 11.84 6.42
N GLN A 42 -2.79 11.30 7.33
CA GLN A 42 -2.61 9.85 7.51
C GLN A 42 -3.96 9.18 7.81
N ALA A 43 -4.69 9.66 8.83
CA ALA A 43 -5.99 9.11 9.20
C ALA A 43 -7.01 9.17 8.05
N ARG A 44 -7.02 10.25 7.27
CA ARG A 44 -7.88 10.40 6.09
C ARG A 44 -7.52 9.47 4.94
N LEU A 45 -6.24 9.18 4.76
CA LEU A 45 -5.77 8.22 3.76
C LEU A 45 -6.20 6.80 4.16
N ILE A 46 -5.98 6.41 5.41
CA ILE A 46 -6.42 5.10 5.93
C ILE A 46 -7.93 4.96 5.81
N ALA A 47 -8.71 5.97 6.20
CA ALA A 47 -10.17 5.91 6.10
C ALA A 47 -10.68 5.75 4.66
N ARG A 48 -10.02 6.36 3.66
CA ARG A 48 -10.35 6.18 2.24
C ARG A 48 -10.07 4.75 1.78
N LEU A 49 -8.91 4.21 2.13
CA LEU A 49 -8.53 2.84 1.78
C LEU A 49 -9.45 1.80 2.45
N GLN A 50 -9.89 2.06 3.69
CA GLN A 50 -10.90 1.25 4.36
C GLN A 50 -12.24 1.29 3.63
N ALA A 51 -12.70 2.47 3.22
CA ALA A 51 -13.96 2.63 2.49
C ALA A 51 -13.98 1.88 1.15
N MET A 52 -12.80 1.74 0.53
CA MET A 52 -12.62 0.98 -0.72
C MET A 52 -12.43 -0.52 -0.51
N GLY A 53 -12.43 -1.03 0.74
CA GLY A 53 -12.19 -2.45 1.02
C GLY A 53 -10.74 -2.93 0.80
N VAL A 54 -9.82 -2.02 0.45
CA VAL A 54 -8.42 -2.35 0.08
C VAL A 54 -7.61 -2.92 1.25
N LEU A 55 -8.08 -2.69 2.49
CA LEU A 55 -7.43 -3.17 3.71
C LEU A 55 -8.11 -4.42 4.29
N GLU A 56 -9.15 -4.95 3.64
CA GLU A 56 -9.84 -6.16 4.07
C GLU A 56 -9.16 -7.41 3.48
N ASP A 57 -8.96 -8.45 4.30
CA ASP A 57 -8.47 -9.78 3.86
C ASP A 57 -9.62 -10.54 3.18
N SER A 58 -10.22 -9.98 2.12
CA SER A 58 -11.23 -10.64 1.30
C SER A 58 -10.68 -10.96 -0.08
N ASP A 59 -10.94 -12.18 -0.56
CA ASP A 59 -10.46 -12.65 -1.87
C ASP A 59 -11.14 -11.94 -3.05
N GLU A 60 -12.15 -11.10 -2.79
CA GLU A 60 -12.92 -10.33 -3.78
C GLU A 60 -13.06 -8.88 -3.31
N VAL A 61 -12.05 -8.04 -3.55
CA VAL A 61 -12.19 -6.59 -3.43
C VAL A 61 -12.77 -6.06 -4.74
N ASP A 62 -14.07 -5.76 -4.74
CA ASP A 62 -14.71 -5.04 -5.83
C ASP A 62 -14.42 -3.54 -5.68
N ILE A 63 -13.29 -3.10 -6.25
CA ILE A 63 -12.88 -1.69 -6.19
C ILE A 63 -13.80 -0.87 -7.08
N ASP A 64 -14.57 0.02 -6.45
CA ASP A 64 -15.27 1.10 -7.14
C ASP A 64 -14.26 2.01 -7.86
N LEU A 65 -14.32 2.03 -9.19
CA LEU A 65 -13.38 2.77 -10.03
C LEU A 65 -13.50 4.29 -9.89
N ASP A 66 -14.70 4.80 -9.56
CA ASP A 66 -14.88 6.23 -9.30
C ASP A 66 -14.19 6.61 -7.98
N GLN A 67 -14.32 5.76 -6.95
CA GLN A 67 -13.59 5.97 -5.69
C GLN A 67 -12.07 5.84 -5.86
N ALA A 68 -11.61 4.94 -6.73
CA ALA A 68 -10.19 4.83 -7.06
C ALA A 68 -9.69 6.10 -7.75
N ALA A 69 -10.44 6.67 -8.70
CA ALA A 69 -10.08 7.93 -9.34
C ALA A 69 -10.01 9.07 -8.32
N ASP A 70 -11.03 9.24 -7.49
CA ASP A 70 -11.06 10.25 -6.43
C ASP A 70 -9.89 10.10 -5.44
N LEU A 71 -9.50 8.87 -5.11
CA LEU A 71 -8.34 8.60 -4.27
C LEU A 71 -7.03 9.05 -4.94
N ILE A 72 -6.85 8.71 -6.23
CA ILE A 72 -5.63 9.04 -6.97
C ILE A 72 -5.45 10.56 -7.04
N ASP A 73 -6.51 11.29 -7.42
CA ASP A 73 -6.49 12.75 -7.51
C ASP A 73 -6.23 13.38 -6.13
N TRP A 74 -6.93 12.89 -5.10
CA TRP A 74 -6.75 13.38 -3.74
C TRP A 74 -5.32 13.14 -3.23
N VAL A 75 -4.70 12.01 -3.58
CA VAL A 75 -3.31 11.73 -3.21
C VAL A 75 -2.36 12.67 -3.93
N ALA A 76 -2.54 12.88 -5.23
CA ALA A 76 -1.73 13.80 -6.01
C ALA A 76 -1.71 15.19 -5.37
N GLU A 77 -2.89 15.76 -5.08
CA GLU A 77 -3.01 17.09 -4.47
C GLU A 77 -2.38 17.21 -3.07
N ARG A 78 -2.41 16.13 -2.29
CA ARG A 78 -2.07 16.18 -0.86
C ARG A 78 -0.66 15.71 -0.56
N PHE A 79 -0.16 14.75 -1.31
CA PHE A 79 1.08 14.04 -0.99
C PHE A 79 2.14 14.18 -2.08
N ALA A 80 1.78 14.49 -3.34
CA ALA A 80 2.78 14.75 -4.36
C ALA A 80 3.34 16.18 -4.23
N PRO A 81 4.66 16.36 -4.03
CA PRO A 81 5.27 17.68 -4.08
C PRO A 81 5.32 18.25 -5.51
N ASP A 82 5.27 17.38 -6.52
CA ASP A 82 5.17 17.70 -7.94
C ASP A 82 4.00 16.89 -8.54
N ILE A 83 2.86 17.55 -8.67
CA ILE A 83 1.62 16.94 -9.19
C ILE A 83 1.82 16.51 -10.65
N GLU A 84 2.50 17.32 -11.46
CA GLU A 84 2.69 16.98 -12.87
C GLU A 84 3.58 15.74 -13.06
N ALA A 85 4.59 15.56 -12.19
CA ALA A 85 5.41 14.35 -12.19
C ALA A 85 4.60 13.11 -11.78
N PHE A 86 3.73 13.25 -10.78
CA PHE A 86 2.80 12.20 -10.38
C PHE A 86 1.84 11.83 -11.52
N ASP A 87 1.21 12.82 -12.16
CA ASP A 87 0.28 12.58 -13.27
C ASP A 87 0.98 11.90 -14.45
N ARG A 88 2.18 12.34 -14.83
CA ARG A 88 2.95 11.67 -15.89
C ARG A 88 3.23 10.19 -15.57
N PHE A 89 3.47 9.87 -14.31
CA PHE A 89 3.70 8.50 -13.85
C PHE A 89 2.42 7.64 -13.91
N THR A 90 1.27 8.22 -13.59
CA THR A 90 -0.03 7.54 -13.56
C THR A 90 -0.81 7.61 -14.88
N MET A 91 -0.27 8.26 -15.91
CA MET A 91 -0.85 8.25 -17.26
C MET A 91 -0.56 6.96 -18.04
N GLY A 92 -1.44 6.64 -18.99
CA GLY A 92 -1.29 5.54 -19.93
C GLY A 92 -1.69 4.16 -19.37
N ALA A 93 -1.39 3.11 -20.14
CA ALA A 93 -1.73 1.75 -19.75
C ALA A 93 -1.08 1.38 -18.40
N GLY A 94 -1.87 0.76 -17.51
CA GLY A 94 -1.45 0.41 -16.15
C GLY A 94 -1.33 1.61 -15.19
N GLY A 95 -1.75 2.81 -15.60
CA GLY A 95 -1.66 4.03 -14.80
C GLY A 95 -2.35 3.95 -13.45
N MET A 96 -3.59 3.45 -13.44
CA MET A 96 -4.35 3.20 -12.22
C MET A 96 -3.66 2.19 -11.30
N GLU A 97 -3.15 1.08 -11.83
CA GLU A 97 -2.46 0.06 -11.06
C GLU A 97 -1.20 0.62 -10.39
N ARG A 98 -0.37 1.36 -11.14
CA ARG A 98 0.80 2.06 -10.60
C ARG A 98 0.42 3.01 -9.46
N ALA A 99 -0.64 3.79 -9.67
CA ALA A 99 -1.13 4.74 -8.66
C ALA A 99 -1.59 4.02 -7.39
N LEU A 100 -2.44 3.00 -7.51
CA LEU A 100 -2.96 2.25 -6.36
C LEU A 100 -1.86 1.50 -5.62
N ASN A 101 -0.94 0.84 -6.33
CA ASN A 101 0.22 0.16 -5.73
C ASN A 101 1.06 1.14 -4.90
N LEU A 102 1.34 2.32 -5.46
CA LEU A 102 2.09 3.37 -4.78
C LEU A 102 1.35 3.88 -3.53
N VAL A 103 0.05 4.15 -3.64
CA VAL A 103 -0.78 4.67 -2.54
C VAL A 103 -0.90 3.66 -1.40
N VAL A 104 -1.16 2.39 -1.71
CA VAL A 104 -1.32 1.33 -0.72
C VAL A 104 0.00 1.09 0.03
N ALA A 105 1.12 1.03 -0.68
CA ALA A 105 2.43 0.88 -0.05
C ALA A 105 2.77 2.09 0.85
N TYR A 106 2.47 3.31 0.40
CA TYR A 106 2.68 4.52 1.17
C TYR A 106 1.84 4.56 2.46
N ALA A 107 0.56 4.20 2.36
CA ALA A 107 -0.34 4.09 3.50
C ALA A 107 0.09 3.00 4.47
N GLY A 108 0.60 1.87 3.95
CA GLY A 108 1.18 0.79 4.74
C GLY A 108 2.28 1.28 5.65
N GLU A 109 3.25 2.06 5.13
CA GLU A 109 4.32 2.65 5.95
C GLU A 109 3.81 3.68 6.95
N LEU A 110 2.88 4.55 6.54
CA LEU A 110 2.29 5.56 7.44
C LEU A 110 1.52 4.93 8.62
N GLY A 111 0.97 3.72 8.42
CA GLY A 111 0.23 2.98 9.44
C GLY A 111 1.09 2.12 10.37
N LYS A 112 2.38 1.91 10.10
CA LYS A 112 3.25 1.00 10.87
C LYS A 112 3.43 1.41 12.34
N ASP A 113 3.44 2.71 12.62
CA ASP A 113 3.60 3.24 13.99
C ASP A 113 2.26 3.63 14.65
N ALA A 114 1.14 3.43 13.95
CA ALA A 114 -0.21 3.78 14.43
C ALA A 114 -0.93 2.64 15.17
N ARG A 115 -0.28 1.46 15.28
CA ARG A 115 -0.79 0.25 15.94
C ARG A 115 0.00 -0.09 17.19
#